data_AF-M0E106-F1
#
_entry.id   AF-M0E106-F1
#
_cell.length_a   1.000
_cell.length_b   1.000
_cell.length_c   1.000
_cell.angle_alpha   90.00
_cell.angle_beta   90.00
_cell.angle_gamma   90.00
#
_symmetry.space_group_name_H-M   'P 1'
#
loop_
_entity.id
_entity.type
_entity.pdbx_description
1 polymer ?
#
loop_
_entity_poly.entity_id
_entity_poly.type
_entity_poly.pdbx_seq_one_letter_code
_entity_poly.pdbx_strand_id
1 'polypeptide(L)'
;MTDAADDETVDGTDDEATADEEPADTETPSDQVETASMGSDAERNETVDQATQKKVLERDRYRCRICNVKAPAAGGLADLEVHHADRDPDAVGEHDPANLLTVCRSCHSWHHMRSTPSDVPIRLTEADDKELKSHEYEILRILYDNGPLRTKEIADKLTVEMTVTAVRERLWHLGGLDNEVTERTEPLVTKDIATQEWGLLDDIVTTARGHIPDDPKLLVQRTEDELVRRALDRGCDRQTVMEVFDVSRRGTFYKETRSKMYDFPLDAFSRGGRPRVSKEGSDEEDSPTAARGSDEGDAIRNAAARASEVTADGGEETAAEVVSDAGEPTDEADQDETGGGAAAESVQMLLEEALEALRDDDTEA
;
A
#
# COMPACT_ATOMS: atom_id res chain seq x y z
N MET A 1 58.29 47.93 -42.70
CA MET A 1 57.34 48.98 -42.31
C MET A 1 57.24 48.88 -40.80
N THR A 2 57.98 49.79 -40.14
CA THR A 2 57.91 50.25 -38.73
C THR A 2 58.02 49.18 -37.62
N ASP A 3 59.20 48.94 -37.01
CA ASP A 3 59.92 49.73 -35.96
C ASP A 3 59.21 49.63 -34.59
N ALA A 4 59.79 49.36 -33.40
CA ALA A 4 61.17 49.36 -32.86
C ALA A 4 61.19 48.50 -31.55
N ALA A 5 62.26 47.75 -31.20
CA ALA A 5 63.36 48.08 -30.24
C ALA A 5 62.92 48.18 -28.75
N ASP A 6 63.61 47.78 -27.68
CA ASP A 6 64.92 47.19 -27.28
C ASP A 6 64.73 46.83 -25.76
N ASP A 7 65.17 45.69 -25.21
CA ASP A 7 66.49 45.34 -24.63
C ASP A 7 66.75 45.75 -23.15
N GLU A 8 67.54 44.91 -22.47
CA GLU A 8 68.28 45.03 -21.19
C GLU A 8 67.52 44.75 -19.86
N THR A 9 67.76 43.66 -19.09
CA THR A 9 68.95 43.08 -18.39
C THR A 9 69.32 43.75 -17.06
N VAL A 10 69.95 42.94 -16.18
CA VAL A 10 70.70 43.26 -14.91
C VAL A 10 69.83 43.24 -13.64
N ASP A 11 70.21 42.71 -12.47
CA ASP A 11 71.28 41.86 -11.89
C ASP A 11 71.08 41.98 -10.35
N GLY A 12 71.68 41.10 -9.55
CA GLY A 12 72.12 41.48 -8.20
C GLY A 12 71.38 40.85 -7.02
N THR A 13 71.85 39.66 -6.66
CA THR A 13 71.91 39.13 -5.28
C THR A 13 72.78 40.02 -4.37
N ASP A 14 72.49 40.05 -3.07
CA ASP A 14 73.39 40.18 -1.90
C ASP A 14 72.47 40.27 -0.65
N ASP A 15 72.29 39.26 0.21
CA ASP A 15 73.21 38.65 1.20
C ASP A 15 73.82 39.63 2.23
N GLU A 16 73.47 39.41 3.51
CA GLU A 16 74.24 39.55 4.77
C GLU A 16 73.23 39.73 5.94
N ALA A 17 72.99 38.76 6.82
CA ALA A 17 73.86 38.08 7.80
C ALA A 17 74.11 38.89 9.09
N THR A 18 73.76 38.30 10.23
CA THR A 18 74.52 38.22 11.50
C THR A 18 73.67 37.43 12.51
N ALA A 19 74.02 36.16 12.79
CA ALA A 19 75.03 35.69 13.76
C ALA A 19 74.42 35.58 15.17
N ASP A 20 74.09 34.35 15.60
CA ASP A 20 74.83 33.53 16.59
C ASP A 20 74.18 33.71 17.99
N GLU A 21 73.84 32.69 18.78
CA GLU A 21 74.62 31.52 19.19
C GLU A 21 73.78 30.25 19.47
N GLU A 22 74.41 29.12 19.14
CA GLU A 22 74.16 27.68 19.34
C GLU A 22 74.40 27.17 20.81
N PRO A 23 74.46 25.85 21.13
CA PRO A 23 73.83 24.62 20.59
C PRO A 23 73.34 23.62 21.69
N ALA A 24 72.68 22.52 21.29
CA ALA A 24 73.14 21.12 21.54
C ALA A 24 72.09 20.06 21.17
N ASP A 25 72.51 19.11 20.32
CA ASP A 25 71.84 17.88 19.89
C ASP A 25 71.30 16.98 21.01
N THR A 26 70.18 16.29 20.77
CA THR A 26 70.14 14.81 20.64
C THR A 26 68.73 14.25 20.33
N GLU A 27 68.65 13.52 19.20
CA GLU A 27 67.86 12.30 18.92
C GLU A 27 66.31 12.32 18.73
N THR A 28 65.90 11.99 17.50
CA THR A 28 64.62 11.47 16.93
C THR A 28 64.04 10.30 17.79
N PRO A 29 62.70 9.95 17.82
CA PRO A 29 61.86 9.86 16.62
C PRO A 29 60.32 10.10 16.70
N SER A 30 59.79 10.34 15.49
CA SER A 30 58.48 10.02 14.87
C SER A 30 57.23 9.70 15.71
N ASP A 31 56.13 10.26 15.17
CA ASP A 31 54.75 9.79 15.13
C ASP A 31 53.72 10.37 16.12
N GLN A 32 52.58 10.68 15.48
CA GLN A 32 51.20 10.79 15.98
C GLN A 32 50.71 12.21 16.30
N VAL A 33 50.00 12.74 15.30
CA VAL A 33 49.14 13.91 15.37
C VAL A 33 47.87 13.47 16.12
N GLU A 34 47.77 13.83 17.40
CA GLU A 34 46.57 13.64 18.20
C GLU A 34 45.52 14.69 17.80
N THR A 35 44.42 14.20 17.22
CA THR A 35 43.23 14.97 16.91
C THR A 35 42.46 15.29 18.20
N ALA A 36 42.08 16.56 18.31
CA ALA A 36 41.38 17.10 19.47
C ALA A 36 39.99 16.46 19.66
N SER A 37 39.81 16.01 20.91
CA SER A 37 38.60 15.53 21.55
C SER A 37 37.38 16.44 21.38
N MET A 38 36.29 15.88 20.88
CA MET A 38 34.93 16.41 21.07
C MET A 38 34.05 15.34 21.72
N GLY A 39 33.58 15.68 22.92
CA GLY A 39 32.23 15.42 23.44
C GLY A 39 31.68 14.00 23.34
N SER A 40 31.81 13.26 24.43
CA SER A 40 30.95 12.12 24.78
C SER A 40 29.49 12.53 24.86
N ASP A 41 28.64 11.96 24.01
CA ASP A 41 27.21 11.63 24.25
C ASP A 41 26.63 10.92 23.00
N ALA A 42 27.25 9.78 22.65
CA ALA A 42 26.61 8.79 21.78
C ALA A 42 26.38 7.57 22.65
N GLU A 43 25.10 7.29 22.94
CA GLU A 43 24.65 5.98 23.40
C GLU A 43 25.37 4.93 22.56
N ARG A 44 26.12 4.06 23.22
CA ARG A 44 27.03 3.13 22.58
C ARG A 44 26.18 2.19 21.73
N ASN A 45 26.25 2.32 20.40
CA ASN A 45 25.80 1.30 19.48
C ASN A 45 26.56 0.01 19.83
N GLU A 46 25.96 -0.87 20.62
CA GLU A 46 26.54 -2.14 21.02
C GLU A 46 26.56 -3.03 19.77
N THR A 47 27.69 -3.00 19.08
CA THR A 47 27.88 -3.68 17.80
C THR A 47 28.27 -5.12 18.06
N VAL A 48 27.56 -6.05 17.42
CA VAL A 48 27.93 -7.47 17.35
C VAL A 48 29.40 -7.58 16.94
N ASP A 49 30.18 -8.38 17.68
CA ASP A 49 31.61 -8.51 17.39
C ASP A 49 31.87 -9.08 15.98
N GLN A 50 33.00 -8.70 15.37
CA GLN A 50 33.30 -9.06 13.99
C GLN A 50 33.36 -10.58 13.74
N ALA A 51 33.76 -11.38 14.73
CA ALA A 51 33.84 -12.82 14.56
C ALA A 51 32.42 -13.43 14.52
N THR A 52 31.52 -12.94 15.37
CA THR A 52 30.10 -13.31 15.34
C THR A 52 29.42 -12.83 14.07
N GLN A 53 29.70 -11.60 13.63
CA GLN A 53 29.18 -11.06 12.38
C GLN A 53 29.58 -11.94 11.19
N LYS A 54 30.86 -12.32 11.09
CA LYS A 54 31.36 -13.20 10.02
C LYS A 54 30.69 -14.58 10.06
N LYS A 55 30.52 -15.18 11.25
CA LYS A 55 29.84 -16.47 11.40
C LYS A 55 28.39 -16.42 10.91
N VAL A 56 27.66 -15.35 11.22
CA VAL A 56 26.26 -15.17 10.79
C VAL A 56 26.18 -14.97 9.27
N LEU A 57 27.08 -14.16 8.69
CA LEU A 57 27.15 -13.98 7.23
C LEU A 57 27.50 -15.29 6.50
N GLU A 58 28.43 -16.08 7.02
CA GLU A 58 28.80 -17.39 6.47
C GLU A 58 27.67 -18.41 6.57
N ARG A 59 26.97 -18.46 7.72
CA ARG A 59 25.77 -19.29 7.93
C ARG A 59 24.73 -19.02 6.86
N ASP A 60 24.47 -17.75 6.56
CA ASP A 60 23.47 -17.33 5.60
C ASP A 60 24.00 -17.28 4.15
N ARG A 61 25.23 -17.77 3.93
CA ARG A 61 25.91 -17.81 2.61
C ARG A 61 25.96 -16.44 1.94
N TYR A 62 26.18 -15.39 2.73
CA TYR A 62 26.25 -14.00 2.28
C TYR A 62 25.01 -13.58 1.46
N ARG A 63 23.82 -13.93 1.98
CA ARG A 63 22.52 -13.56 1.40
C ARG A 63 21.65 -12.89 2.43
N CYS A 64 20.92 -11.86 2.00
CA CYS A 64 19.87 -11.27 2.81
C CYS A 64 18.78 -12.33 3.09
N ARG A 65 18.42 -12.51 4.36
CA ARG A 65 17.39 -13.46 4.79
C ARG A 65 15.97 -13.03 4.45
N ILE A 66 15.77 -11.76 4.08
CA ILE A 66 14.46 -11.18 3.75
C ILE A 66 14.22 -11.22 2.23
N CYS A 67 15.11 -10.63 1.43
CA CYS A 67 14.94 -10.51 -0.02
C CYS A 67 15.92 -11.35 -0.87
N ASN A 68 16.81 -12.13 -0.24
CA ASN A 68 17.73 -13.07 -0.88
C ASN A 68 18.79 -12.45 -1.83
N VAL A 69 18.94 -11.13 -1.84
CA VAL A 69 20.04 -10.45 -2.55
C VAL A 69 21.39 -10.91 -2.00
N LYS A 70 22.41 -10.98 -2.86
CA LYS A 70 23.73 -11.52 -2.53
C LYS A 70 24.74 -10.40 -2.30
N ALA A 71 25.66 -10.61 -1.35
CA ALA A 71 26.83 -9.77 -1.18
C ALA A 71 27.92 -10.07 -2.24
N PRO A 72 28.94 -9.20 -2.37
CA PRO A 72 30.11 -9.46 -3.22
C PRO A 72 30.76 -10.84 -2.99
N ALA A 73 30.83 -11.30 -1.75
CA ALA A 73 31.38 -12.62 -1.40
C ALA A 73 30.60 -13.81 -1.99
N ALA A 74 29.33 -13.61 -2.38
CA ALA A 74 28.49 -14.62 -3.05
C ALA A 74 28.15 -14.23 -4.52
N GLY A 75 28.91 -13.29 -5.10
CA GLY A 75 28.75 -12.85 -6.48
C GLY A 75 27.57 -11.90 -6.72
N GLY A 76 27.18 -11.10 -5.72
CA GLY A 76 26.25 -9.98 -5.89
C GLY A 76 26.88 -8.63 -5.55
N LEU A 77 26.05 -7.63 -5.30
CA LEU A 77 26.47 -6.23 -5.07
C LEU A 77 25.91 -5.64 -3.77
N ALA A 78 25.16 -6.42 -2.98
CA ALA A 78 24.49 -5.90 -1.79
C ALA A 78 25.44 -5.81 -0.59
N ASP A 79 25.44 -4.67 0.09
CA ASP A 79 26.03 -4.55 1.42
C ASP A 79 25.10 -5.24 2.43
N LEU A 80 25.67 -6.18 3.20
CA LEU A 80 24.96 -6.97 4.20
C LEU A 80 25.41 -6.58 5.60
N GLU A 81 24.43 -6.49 6.49
CA GLU A 81 24.56 -6.15 7.90
C GLU A 81 23.94 -7.27 8.74
N VAL A 82 24.35 -7.35 10.01
CA VAL A 82 23.78 -8.31 10.96
C VAL A 82 22.87 -7.54 11.89
N HIS A 83 21.63 -8.00 11.97
CA HIS A 83 20.55 -7.40 12.72
C HIS A 83 20.07 -8.35 13.82
N HIS A 84 19.81 -7.86 15.01
CA HIS A 84 19.15 -8.64 16.06
C HIS A 84 17.68 -8.86 15.72
N ALA A 85 17.24 -10.12 15.67
CA ALA A 85 15.85 -10.50 15.45
C ALA A 85 14.95 -10.02 16.61
N ASP A 86 15.47 -10.11 17.83
CA ASP A 86 14.87 -9.58 19.05
C ASP A 86 15.94 -8.80 19.84
N ARG A 87 15.59 -7.62 20.38
CA ARG A 87 16.51 -6.84 21.22
C ARG A 87 16.54 -7.34 22.65
N ASP A 88 15.50 -8.01 23.12
CA ASP A 88 15.41 -8.54 24.49
C ASP A 88 14.98 -10.01 24.49
N PRO A 89 15.81 -10.92 23.93
CA PRO A 89 15.44 -12.32 23.80
C PRO A 89 15.40 -13.04 25.15
N ASP A 90 14.23 -13.61 25.50
CA ASP A 90 14.06 -14.38 26.73
C ASP A 90 14.82 -15.72 26.74
N ALA A 91 15.10 -16.29 25.57
CA ALA A 91 15.54 -17.69 25.41
C ALA A 91 17.00 -17.87 25.00
N VAL A 92 17.64 -16.82 24.48
CA VAL A 92 19.01 -16.86 23.93
C VAL A 92 19.74 -15.57 24.30
N GLY A 93 21.07 -15.55 24.22
CA GLY A 93 21.81 -14.32 24.43
C GLY A 93 21.50 -13.29 23.32
N GLU A 94 21.56 -12.00 23.65
CA GLU A 94 21.31 -10.91 22.70
C GLU A 94 22.13 -11.05 21.40
N HIS A 95 23.43 -11.34 21.51
CA HIS A 95 24.31 -11.58 20.35
C HIS A 95 24.43 -13.05 19.95
N ASP A 96 23.55 -13.94 20.43
CA ASP A 96 23.55 -15.33 20.01
C ASP A 96 23.29 -15.41 18.50
N PRO A 97 24.06 -16.18 17.71
CA PRO A 97 23.80 -16.34 16.29
C PRO A 97 22.35 -16.69 15.94
N ALA A 98 21.63 -17.42 16.80
CA ALA A 98 20.21 -17.73 16.62
C ALA A 98 19.30 -16.49 16.65
N ASN A 99 19.69 -15.45 17.40
CA ASN A 99 19.01 -14.16 17.47
C ASN A 99 19.49 -13.17 16.39
N LEU A 100 20.40 -13.57 15.49
CA LEU A 100 20.99 -12.67 14.50
C LEU A 100 20.53 -13.01 13.09
N LEU A 101 20.18 -11.99 12.32
CA LEU A 101 19.71 -12.04 10.94
C LEU A 101 20.68 -11.31 10.01
N THR A 102 21.10 -11.98 8.93
CA THR A 102 21.77 -11.29 7.81
C THR A 102 20.75 -10.55 6.97
N VAL A 103 20.86 -9.23 6.85
CA VAL A 103 19.96 -8.37 6.08
C VAL A 103 20.75 -7.42 5.19
N CYS A 104 20.21 -7.05 4.02
CA CYS A 104 20.80 -5.96 3.25
C CYS A 104 20.44 -4.61 3.87
N ARG A 105 21.20 -3.55 3.56
CA ARG A 105 20.95 -2.20 4.10
C ARG A 105 19.51 -1.72 3.93
N SER A 106 18.89 -1.96 2.78
CA SER A 106 17.48 -1.60 2.52
C SER A 106 16.52 -2.36 3.45
N CYS A 107 16.69 -3.67 3.59
CA CYS A 107 15.87 -4.47 4.51
C CYS A 107 16.16 -4.16 5.98
N HIS A 108 17.39 -3.82 6.32
CA HIS A 108 17.78 -3.43 7.67
C HIS A 108 17.13 -2.10 8.08
N SER A 109 17.26 -1.09 7.22
CA SER A 109 16.62 0.21 7.41
C SER A 109 15.10 0.05 7.51
N TRP A 110 14.50 -0.72 6.60
CA TRP A 110 13.08 -1.03 6.64
C TRP A 110 12.67 -1.65 7.97
N HIS A 111 13.46 -2.59 8.52
CA HIS A 111 13.13 -3.26 9.77
C HIS A 111 12.99 -2.29 10.96
N HIS A 112 13.82 -1.26 11.02
CA HIS A 112 13.74 -0.24 12.08
C HIS A 112 12.66 0.82 11.82
N MET A 113 12.15 0.93 10.59
CA MET A 113 11.08 1.86 10.24
C MET A 113 9.68 1.22 10.35
N ARG A 114 9.58 -0.04 10.80
CA ARG A 114 8.30 -0.75 10.90
C ARG A 114 7.45 -0.11 12.00
N SER A 115 6.29 0.43 11.63
CA SER A 115 5.29 0.84 12.59
C SER A 115 4.73 -0.38 13.35
N THR A 116 4.47 -0.16 14.62
CA THR A 116 3.97 -1.12 15.62
C THR A 116 2.59 -0.67 16.12
N PRO A 117 1.82 -1.54 16.79
CA PRO A 117 0.56 -1.15 17.40
C PRO A 117 0.65 0.07 18.33
N SER A 118 1.76 0.23 19.07
CA SER A 118 1.96 1.37 19.97
C SER A 118 2.13 2.71 19.25
N ASP A 119 2.40 2.70 17.94
CA ASP A 119 2.54 3.91 17.14
C ASP A 119 1.20 4.43 16.63
N VAL A 120 0.11 3.67 16.80
CA VAL A 120 -1.23 4.03 16.29
C VAL A 120 -2.16 4.40 17.45
N PRO A 121 -2.69 5.62 17.49
CA PRO A 121 -3.60 6.09 18.55
C PRO A 121 -5.05 5.62 18.34
N ILE A 122 -5.25 4.40 17.83
CA ILE A 122 -6.55 3.75 17.73
C ILE A 122 -6.54 2.43 18.49
N ARG A 123 -7.73 1.96 18.89
CA ARG A 123 -7.84 0.71 19.67
C ARG A 123 -7.65 -0.51 18.76
N LEU A 124 -6.53 -1.19 18.93
CA LEU A 124 -6.23 -2.48 18.31
C LEU A 124 -6.21 -3.59 19.37
N THR A 125 -6.66 -4.78 18.99
CA THR A 125 -6.64 -5.99 19.81
C THR A 125 -5.43 -6.85 19.45
N GLU A 126 -5.08 -7.82 20.31
CA GLU A 126 -4.07 -8.82 19.98
C GLU A 126 -4.45 -9.69 18.78
N ALA A 127 -5.74 -9.82 18.49
CA ALA A 127 -6.22 -10.55 17.31
C ALA A 127 -5.97 -9.75 16.03
N ASP A 128 -6.15 -8.43 16.06
CA ASP A 128 -5.81 -7.54 14.95
C ASP A 128 -4.31 -7.59 14.65
N ASP A 129 -3.48 -7.58 15.69
CA ASP A 129 -2.01 -7.54 15.54
C ASP A 129 -1.45 -8.77 14.81
N LYS A 130 -2.15 -9.90 14.87
CA LYS A 130 -1.77 -11.12 14.15
C LYS A 130 -2.03 -11.03 12.64
N GLU A 131 -2.99 -10.22 12.23
CA GLU A 131 -3.39 -10.06 10.83
C GLU A 131 -2.75 -8.84 10.17
N LEU A 132 -2.46 -7.79 10.96
CA LEU A 132 -1.93 -6.53 10.46
C LEU A 132 -0.44 -6.58 10.11
N LYS A 133 -0.09 -5.86 9.04
CA LYS A 133 1.29 -5.64 8.58
C LYS A 133 1.81 -4.29 9.02
N SER A 134 3.14 -4.13 9.02
CA SER A 134 3.81 -2.87 9.38
C SER A 134 3.28 -1.64 8.63
N HIS A 135 3.03 -1.77 7.33
CA HIS A 135 2.48 -0.67 6.53
C HIS A 135 1.03 -0.33 6.87
N GLU A 136 0.26 -1.28 7.38
CA GLU A 136 -1.13 -1.06 7.75
C GLU A 136 -1.22 -0.24 9.05
N TYR A 137 -0.31 -0.45 10.01
CA TYR A 137 -0.14 0.47 11.15
C TYR A 137 0.20 1.89 10.70
N GLU A 138 1.11 2.02 9.73
CA GLU A 138 1.50 3.32 9.20
C GLU A 138 0.33 4.03 8.50
N ILE A 139 -0.44 3.32 7.69
CA ILE A 139 -1.67 3.84 7.05
C ILE A 139 -2.65 4.32 8.11
N LEU A 140 -2.89 3.54 9.16
CA LEU A 140 -3.82 3.91 10.24
C LEU A 140 -3.36 5.17 10.98
N ARG A 141 -2.06 5.30 11.26
CA ARG A 141 -1.48 6.51 11.85
C ARG A 141 -1.62 7.72 10.92
N ILE A 142 -1.33 7.55 9.63
CA ILE A 142 -1.49 8.62 8.63
C ILE A 142 -2.93 9.12 8.60
N LEU A 143 -3.92 8.22 8.58
CA LEU A 143 -5.33 8.58 8.58
C LEU A 143 -5.74 9.27 9.89
N TYR A 144 -5.25 8.81 11.03
CA TYR A 144 -5.51 9.49 12.30
C TYR A 144 -4.94 10.92 12.33
N ASP A 145 -3.70 11.11 11.89
CA ASP A 145 -3.01 12.40 11.97
C ASP A 145 -3.53 13.43 10.95
N ASN A 146 -4.09 12.98 9.82
CA ASN A 146 -4.46 13.84 8.71
C ASN A 146 -5.97 13.88 8.43
N GLY A 147 -6.75 12.99 9.02
CA GLY A 147 -8.15 12.75 8.65
C GLY A 147 -8.30 11.99 7.33
N PRO A 148 -9.46 12.08 6.68
CA PRO A 148 -9.72 11.40 5.42
C PRO A 148 -8.79 11.83 4.30
N LEU A 149 -8.25 10.87 3.55
CA LEU A 149 -7.33 11.11 2.44
C LEU A 149 -7.64 10.21 1.24
N ARG A 150 -7.32 10.68 0.03
CA ARG A 150 -7.35 9.82 -1.16
C ARG A 150 -6.20 8.83 -1.13
N THR A 151 -6.37 7.68 -1.79
CA THR A 151 -5.36 6.61 -1.84
C THR A 151 -3.98 7.10 -2.25
N LYS A 152 -3.90 8.03 -3.21
CA LYS A 152 -2.63 8.60 -3.68
C LYS A 152 -1.93 9.41 -2.58
N GLU A 153 -2.67 10.23 -1.85
CA GLU A 153 -2.12 11.06 -0.77
C GLU A 153 -1.62 10.21 0.39
N ILE A 154 -2.28 9.08 0.66
CA ILE A 154 -1.80 8.08 1.61
C ILE A 154 -0.48 7.47 1.09
N ALA A 155 -0.42 7.08 -0.19
CA ALA A 155 0.78 6.53 -0.79
C ALA A 155 1.97 7.51 -0.74
N ASP A 156 1.73 8.79 -1.01
CA ASP A 156 2.74 9.85 -0.98
C ASP A 156 3.26 10.13 0.45
N LYS A 157 2.52 9.75 1.48
CA LYS A 157 2.88 9.93 2.91
C LYS A 157 3.53 8.71 3.55
N LEU A 158 3.51 7.54 2.89
CA LEU A 158 4.14 6.34 3.43
C LEU A 158 5.67 6.46 3.41
N THR A 159 6.31 5.97 4.46
CA THR A 159 7.78 5.92 4.59
C THR A 159 8.38 5.00 3.53
N VAL A 160 7.63 3.98 3.11
CA VAL A 160 8.06 3.02 2.09
C VAL A 160 7.26 3.25 0.83
N GLU A 161 7.98 3.40 -0.28
CA GLU A 161 7.37 3.53 -1.59
C GLU A 161 6.51 2.30 -1.92
N MET A 162 5.22 2.52 -2.04
CA MET A 162 4.23 1.53 -2.45
C MET A 162 3.46 2.08 -3.64
N THR A 163 3.07 1.20 -4.56
CA THR A 163 2.18 1.61 -5.65
C THR A 163 0.80 1.97 -5.08
N VAL A 164 0.10 2.91 -5.72
CA VAL A 164 -1.27 3.30 -5.33
C VAL A 164 -2.20 2.08 -5.28
N THR A 165 -2.01 1.10 -6.18
CA THR A 165 -2.74 -0.17 -6.17
C THR A 165 -2.43 -0.99 -4.92
N ALA A 166 -1.16 -1.13 -4.53
CA ALA A 166 -0.79 -1.86 -3.32
C ALA A 166 -1.36 -1.19 -2.05
N VAL A 167 -1.33 0.14 -1.96
CA VAL A 167 -1.95 0.89 -0.85
C VAL A 167 -3.46 0.65 -0.79
N ARG A 168 -4.12 0.66 -1.95
CA ARG A 168 -5.55 0.36 -2.06
C ARG A 168 -5.91 -1.03 -1.57
N GLU A 169 -5.10 -2.03 -1.91
CA GLU A 169 -5.29 -3.39 -1.41
C GLU A 169 -5.14 -3.48 0.11
N ARG A 170 -4.20 -2.71 0.70
CA ARG A 170 -4.07 -2.62 2.16
C ARG A 170 -5.31 -1.96 2.78
N LEU A 171 -5.85 -0.92 2.14
CA LEU A 171 -7.08 -0.25 2.59
C LEU A 171 -8.31 -1.16 2.51
N TRP A 172 -8.44 -2.01 1.48
CA TRP A 172 -9.49 -3.04 1.45
C TRP A 172 -9.32 -4.04 2.61
N HIS A 173 -8.11 -4.50 2.88
CA HIS A 173 -7.86 -5.39 4.01
C HIS A 173 -8.25 -4.73 5.35
N LEU A 174 -7.80 -3.50 5.61
CA LEU A 174 -8.16 -2.74 6.81
C LEU A 174 -9.67 -2.51 6.96
N GLY A 175 -10.36 -2.22 5.84
CA GLY A 175 -11.80 -1.96 5.83
C GLY A 175 -12.66 -3.23 5.89
N GLY A 176 -12.07 -4.41 5.68
CA GLY A 176 -12.74 -5.71 5.78
C GLY A 176 -12.22 -6.59 6.92
N LEU A 177 -11.36 -6.06 7.80
CA LEU A 177 -10.68 -6.84 8.84
C LEU A 177 -11.66 -7.51 9.81
N ASP A 178 -12.81 -6.90 10.06
CA ASP A 178 -13.90 -7.45 10.89
C ASP A 178 -14.55 -8.72 10.31
N ASN A 179 -14.38 -8.98 9.01
CA ASN A 179 -14.78 -10.25 8.38
C ASN A 179 -13.71 -11.33 8.49
N GLU A 180 -12.49 -10.99 8.92
CA GLU A 180 -11.37 -11.92 9.08
C GLU A 180 -11.10 -12.23 10.56
N VAL A 181 -11.23 -11.23 11.42
CA VAL A 181 -11.00 -11.32 12.86
C VAL A 181 -12.32 -11.45 13.60
N THR A 182 -12.63 -12.66 14.10
CA THR A 182 -13.89 -12.99 14.78
C THR A 182 -14.26 -12.06 15.95
N GLU A 183 -13.27 -11.53 16.67
CA GLU A 183 -13.49 -10.66 17.84
C GLU A 183 -13.75 -9.19 17.45
N ARG A 184 -13.52 -8.82 16.18
CA ARG A 184 -13.70 -7.47 15.68
C ARG A 184 -15.06 -7.36 15.00
N THR A 185 -15.91 -6.47 15.52
CA THR A 185 -17.27 -6.26 15.02
C THR A 185 -17.41 -5.07 14.07
N GLU A 186 -16.38 -4.23 13.98
CA GLU A 186 -16.37 -3.00 13.19
C GLU A 186 -15.05 -2.86 12.43
N PRO A 187 -15.08 -2.34 11.20
CA PRO A 187 -13.88 -2.19 10.37
C PRO A 187 -13.00 -1.08 10.95
N LEU A 188 -11.72 -1.07 10.59
CA LEU A 188 -10.80 -0.02 11.07
C LEU A 188 -10.91 1.28 10.26
N VAL A 189 -11.18 1.14 8.96
CA VAL A 189 -11.29 2.25 8.02
C VAL A 189 -12.48 2.01 7.11
N THR A 190 -12.99 3.07 6.50
CA THR A 190 -13.96 2.95 5.42
C THR A 190 -13.70 4.01 4.36
N LYS A 191 -14.40 3.90 3.23
CA LYS A 191 -14.28 4.83 2.10
C LYS A 191 -15.54 5.67 2.01
N ASP A 192 -15.38 6.98 1.87
CA ASP A 192 -16.51 7.88 1.60
C ASP A 192 -16.92 7.76 0.13
N ILE A 193 -18.23 7.63 -0.12
CA ILE A 193 -18.76 7.52 -1.48
C ILE A 193 -18.61 8.83 -2.25
N ALA A 194 -18.86 9.97 -1.60
CA ALA A 194 -18.89 11.26 -2.28
C ALA A 194 -17.48 11.77 -2.57
N THR A 195 -16.57 11.73 -1.58
CA THR A 195 -15.21 12.28 -1.72
C THR A 195 -14.21 11.27 -2.28
N GLN A 196 -14.54 9.96 -2.20
CA GLN A 196 -13.65 8.84 -2.51
C GLN A 196 -12.41 8.75 -1.59
N GLU A 197 -12.44 9.46 -0.46
CA GLU A 197 -11.40 9.42 0.57
C GLU A 197 -11.57 8.23 1.49
N TRP A 198 -10.47 7.81 2.09
CA TRP A 198 -10.41 6.79 3.12
C TRP A 198 -10.18 7.45 4.45
N GLY A 199 -10.83 6.98 5.50
CA GLY A 199 -10.69 7.53 6.85
C GLY A 199 -11.10 6.53 7.91
N LEU A 200 -10.90 6.93 9.16
CA LEU A 200 -11.46 6.23 10.30
C LEU A 200 -13.00 6.37 10.29
N LEU A 201 -13.68 5.48 11.01
CA LEU A 201 -15.15 5.42 11.01
C LEU A 201 -15.82 6.76 11.34
N ASP A 202 -15.32 7.46 12.35
CA ASP A 202 -15.89 8.74 12.81
C ASP A 202 -15.62 9.91 11.86
N ASP A 203 -14.67 9.76 10.94
CA ASP A 203 -14.27 10.80 10.00
C ASP A 203 -14.99 10.70 8.64
N ILE A 204 -15.70 9.60 8.40
CA ILE A 204 -16.39 9.34 7.12
C ILE A 204 -17.89 9.59 7.26
N VAL A 205 -18.42 10.44 6.39
CA VAL A 205 -19.84 10.84 6.43
C VAL A 205 -20.72 9.79 5.76
N THR A 206 -20.36 9.35 4.55
CA THR A 206 -21.16 8.41 3.77
C THR A 206 -20.35 7.19 3.40
N THR A 207 -20.42 6.16 4.23
CA THR A 207 -19.67 4.92 4.02
C THR A 207 -20.07 4.20 2.73
N ALA A 208 -19.06 3.72 1.99
CA ALA A 208 -19.25 2.83 0.84
C ALA A 208 -19.63 1.40 1.25
N ARG A 209 -19.49 1.06 2.53
CA ARG A 209 -19.83 -0.26 3.06
C ARG A 209 -21.34 -0.46 3.11
N GLY A 210 -21.82 -1.60 2.66
CA GLY A 210 -23.25 -1.93 2.56
C GLY A 210 -24.01 -1.08 1.53
N HIS A 211 -23.36 -0.14 0.85
CA HIS A 211 -24.00 0.72 -0.13
C HIS A 211 -24.21 0.00 -1.46
N ILE A 212 -25.37 0.25 -2.08
CA ILE A 212 -25.71 -0.27 -3.41
C ILE A 212 -25.35 0.81 -4.44
N PRO A 213 -24.34 0.60 -5.31
CA PRO A 213 -23.97 1.60 -6.30
C PRO A 213 -25.06 1.83 -7.35
N ASP A 214 -25.27 3.08 -7.74
CA ASP A 214 -26.13 3.45 -8.89
C ASP A 214 -25.45 3.16 -10.24
N ASP A 215 -24.11 3.15 -10.28
CA ASP A 215 -23.35 2.82 -11.48
C ASP A 215 -23.46 1.32 -11.80
N PRO A 216 -23.96 0.92 -13.00
CA PRO A 216 -24.16 -0.48 -13.33
C PRO A 216 -22.88 -1.32 -13.33
N LYS A 217 -21.73 -0.73 -13.69
CA LYS A 217 -20.46 -1.48 -13.72
C LYS A 217 -19.97 -1.78 -12.31
N LEU A 218 -20.04 -0.80 -11.41
CA LEU A 218 -19.75 -0.99 -9.99
C LEU A 218 -20.72 -1.97 -9.34
N LEU A 219 -22.01 -1.92 -9.70
CA LEU A 219 -23.01 -2.87 -9.19
C LEU A 219 -22.66 -4.32 -9.57
N VAL A 220 -22.33 -4.56 -10.85
CA VAL A 220 -21.89 -5.89 -11.32
C VAL A 220 -20.62 -6.32 -10.59
N GLN A 221 -19.62 -5.45 -10.47
CA GLN A 221 -18.38 -5.74 -9.75
C GLN A 221 -18.66 -6.14 -8.30
N ARG A 222 -19.46 -5.37 -7.55
CA ARG A 222 -19.80 -5.66 -6.15
C ARG A 222 -20.56 -6.97 -6.00
N THR A 223 -21.44 -7.25 -6.95
CA THR A 223 -22.21 -8.50 -7.01
C THR A 223 -21.27 -9.69 -7.20
N GLU A 224 -20.39 -9.65 -8.20
CA GLU A 224 -19.42 -10.72 -8.47
C GLU A 224 -18.46 -10.95 -7.30
N ASP A 225 -17.91 -9.87 -6.74
CA ASP A 225 -16.96 -9.96 -5.63
C ASP A 225 -17.61 -10.65 -4.42
N GLU A 226 -18.85 -10.27 -4.10
CA GLU A 226 -19.62 -10.85 -3.00
C GLU A 226 -20.04 -12.29 -3.26
N LEU A 227 -20.36 -12.65 -4.51
CA LEU A 227 -20.59 -14.04 -4.89
C LEU A 227 -19.33 -14.90 -4.72
N VAL A 228 -18.16 -14.37 -5.11
CA VAL A 228 -16.86 -15.03 -4.90
C VAL A 228 -16.60 -15.23 -3.40
N ARG A 229 -16.74 -14.20 -2.57
CA ARG A 229 -16.55 -14.31 -1.12
C ARG A 229 -17.49 -15.35 -0.51
N ARG A 230 -18.80 -15.28 -0.79
CA ARG A 230 -19.78 -16.26 -0.28
C ARG A 230 -19.52 -17.69 -0.74
N ALA A 231 -18.99 -17.89 -1.95
CA ALA A 231 -18.60 -19.22 -2.41
C ALA A 231 -17.42 -19.77 -1.60
N LEU A 232 -16.39 -18.96 -1.37
CA LEU A 232 -15.23 -19.33 -0.55
C LEU A 232 -15.64 -19.60 0.91
N ASP A 233 -16.49 -18.77 1.50
CA ASP A 233 -17.02 -18.96 2.87
C ASP A 233 -17.82 -20.26 3.03
N ARG A 234 -18.48 -20.70 1.95
CA ARG A 234 -19.21 -21.99 1.90
C ARG A 234 -18.28 -23.20 1.69
N GLY A 235 -16.98 -22.97 1.58
CA GLY A 235 -15.97 -24.01 1.40
C GLY A 235 -15.72 -24.42 -0.05
N CYS A 236 -16.18 -23.64 -1.04
CA CYS A 236 -15.73 -23.84 -2.42
C CYS A 236 -14.24 -23.56 -2.51
N ASP A 237 -13.48 -24.46 -3.14
CA ASP A 237 -12.07 -24.24 -3.34
C ASP A 237 -11.83 -23.16 -4.43
N ARG A 238 -10.66 -22.51 -4.37
CA ARG A 238 -10.34 -21.41 -5.30
C ARG A 238 -10.24 -21.87 -6.75
N GLN A 239 -9.87 -23.11 -7.03
CA GLN A 239 -9.79 -23.60 -8.41
C GLN A 239 -11.19 -23.64 -9.03
N THR A 240 -12.17 -24.14 -8.30
CA THR A 240 -13.59 -24.09 -8.71
C THR A 240 -14.07 -22.66 -8.93
N VAL A 241 -13.74 -21.73 -8.02
CA VAL A 241 -14.12 -20.31 -8.17
C VAL A 241 -13.49 -19.68 -9.41
N MET A 242 -12.20 -19.95 -9.67
CA MET A 242 -11.51 -19.46 -10.87
C MET A 242 -12.20 -19.94 -12.15
N GLU A 243 -12.56 -21.22 -12.22
CA GLU A 243 -13.22 -21.82 -13.39
C GLU A 243 -14.62 -21.26 -13.62
N VAL A 244 -15.40 -21.03 -12.56
CA VAL A 244 -16.78 -20.54 -12.67
C VAL A 244 -16.87 -19.05 -13.00
N PHE A 245 -16.01 -18.24 -12.37
CA PHE A 245 -16.04 -16.78 -12.53
C PHE A 245 -15.07 -16.28 -13.61
N ASP A 246 -14.32 -17.17 -14.26
CA ASP A 246 -13.28 -16.86 -15.24
C ASP A 246 -12.28 -15.81 -14.73
N VAL A 247 -11.75 -16.05 -13.53
CA VAL A 247 -10.80 -15.16 -12.86
C VAL A 247 -9.49 -15.85 -12.59
N SER A 248 -8.40 -15.07 -12.62
CA SER A 248 -7.10 -15.56 -12.20
C SER A 248 -7.10 -15.94 -10.71
N ARG A 249 -6.16 -16.78 -10.31
CA ARG A 249 -5.96 -17.11 -8.89
C ARG A 249 -5.79 -15.86 -8.04
N ARG A 250 -5.01 -14.89 -8.52
CA ARG A 250 -4.81 -13.58 -7.87
C ARG A 250 -6.12 -12.79 -7.80
N GLY A 251 -6.90 -12.79 -8.87
CA GLY A 251 -8.23 -12.21 -8.94
C GLY A 251 -9.16 -12.71 -7.83
N THR A 252 -9.12 -14.00 -7.48
CA THR A 252 -9.95 -14.53 -6.38
C THR A 252 -9.64 -13.87 -5.03
N PHE A 253 -8.36 -13.61 -4.73
CA PHE A 253 -7.98 -12.93 -3.48
C PHE A 253 -8.45 -11.47 -3.49
N TYR A 254 -8.30 -10.78 -4.62
CA TYR A 254 -8.77 -9.40 -4.74
C TYR A 254 -10.27 -9.26 -4.59
N LYS A 255 -11.03 -10.13 -5.26
CA LYS A 255 -12.49 -10.16 -5.15
C LYS A 255 -12.93 -10.43 -3.72
N GLU A 256 -12.32 -11.39 -3.04
CA GLU A 256 -12.62 -11.68 -1.64
C GLU A 256 -12.29 -10.53 -0.70
N THR A 257 -11.05 -10.02 -0.71
CA THR A 257 -10.63 -8.92 0.18
C THR A 257 -11.45 -7.66 -0.07
N ARG A 258 -11.72 -7.32 -1.34
CA ARG A 258 -12.56 -6.17 -1.70
C ARG A 258 -14.01 -6.38 -1.27
N SER A 259 -14.56 -7.59 -1.43
CA SER A 259 -15.91 -7.91 -0.96
C SER A 259 -16.05 -7.77 0.56
N LYS A 260 -15.07 -8.22 1.36
CA LYS A 260 -15.07 -8.03 2.82
C LYS A 260 -15.13 -6.56 3.24
N MET A 261 -14.41 -5.68 2.53
CA MET A 261 -14.46 -4.23 2.76
C MET A 261 -15.84 -3.65 2.47
N TYR A 262 -16.41 -3.96 1.30
CA TYR A 262 -17.66 -3.36 0.87
C TYR A 262 -18.90 -4.01 1.52
N ASP A 263 -18.81 -5.27 1.97
CA ASP A 263 -19.89 -6.06 2.58
C ASP A 263 -21.22 -5.87 1.83
N PHE A 264 -21.19 -6.21 0.54
CA PHE A 264 -22.28 -5.84 -0.37
C PHE A 264 -23.56 -6.65 -0.06
N PRO A 265 -24.72 -6.00 0.09
CA PRO A 265 -25.92 -6.68 0.58
C PRO A 265 -26.67 -7.44 -0.53
N LEU A 266 -26.11 -8.55 -1.03
CA LEU A 266 -26.74 -9.38 -2.08
C LEU A 266 -28.18 -9.81 -1.72
N ASP A 267 -28.48 -9.99 -0.44
CA ASP A 267 -29.81 -10.41 0.02
C ASP A 267 -30.89 -9.33 -0.17
N ALA A 268 -30.50 -8.08 -0.39
CA ALA A 268 -31.41 -7.00 -0.76
C ALA A 268 -32.10 -7.27 -2.11
N PHE A 269 -31.40 -7.93 -3.04
CA PHE A 269 -31.90 -8.26 -4.38
C PHE A 269 -32.72 -9.55 -4.42
N SER A 270 -32.55 -10.43 -3.42
CA SER A 270 -33.21 -11.73 -3.37
C SER A 270 -34.72 -11.66 -3.06
N ARG A 271 -35.25 -10.48 -2.73
CA ARG A 271 -36.67 -10.28 -2.38
C ARG A 271 -37.60 -10.08 -3.58
N GLY A 272 -37.08 -10.02 -4.81
CA GLY A 272 -37.86 -9.69 -6.02
C GLY A 272 -38.14 -10.84 -7.00
N GLY A 273 -37.74 -12.08 -6.71
CA GLY A 273 -37.91 -13.19 -7.65
C GLY A 273 -39.27 -13.89 -7.55
N ARG A 274 -40.16 -13.61 -8.53
CA ARG A 274 -41.33 -14.39 -9.03
C ARG A 274 -42.26 -15.00 -7.94
N PRO A 275 -43.58 -14.72 -7.93
CA PRO A 275 -44.50 -15.45 -7.06
C PRO A 275 -44.26 -16.95 -7.26
N ARG A 276 -43.88 -17.65 -6.19
CA ARG A 276 -44.13 -19.09 -6.15
C ARG A 276 -45.62 -19.20 -6.44
N VAL A 277 -45.99 -19.82 -7.56
CA VAL A 277 -47.36 -20.27 -7.76
C VAL A 277 -47.55 -21.38 -6.73
N SER A 278 -47.81 -20.97 -5.48
CA SER A 278 -48.29 -21.82 -4.42
C SER A 278 -49.68 -22.23 -4.85
N LYS A 279 -49.76 -23.48 -5.31
CA LYS A 279 -51.02 -24.20 -5.45
C LYS A 279 -51.60 -24.34 -4.04
N GLU A 280 -52.55 -23.46 -3.76
CA GLU A 280 -53.65 -23.51 -2.77
C GLU A 280 -53.38 -24.07 -1.37
N GLY A 281 -53.66 -23.26 -0.35
CA GLY A 281 -54.03 -23.76 0.98
C GLY A 281 -53.87 -22.77 2.15
N SER A 282 -54.89 -21.91 2.31
CA SER A 282 -55.42 -21.32 3.57
C SER A 282 -54.55 -20.43 4.48
N ASP A 283 -54.94 -19.14 4.50
CA ASP A 283 -55.26 -18.28 5.66
C ASP A 283 -54.54 -18.49 7.00
N GLU A 284 -53.80 -17.47 7.47
CA GLU A 284 -54.28 -16.55 8.53
C GLU A 284 -53.24 -15.44 8.77
N GLU A 285 -53.76 -14.34 9.30
CA GLU A 285 -53.20 -12.99 9.43
C GLU A 285 -52.04 -12.90 10.44
N ASP A 286 -51.03 -12.05 10.16
CA ASP A 286 -50.57 -11.09 11.16
C ASP A 286 -49.79 -9.90 10.53
N SER A 287 -50.18 -8.70 10.92
CA SER A 287 -49.51 -7.40 10.72
C SER A 287 -48.72 -7.05 12.00
N PRO A 288 -47.77 -6.07 12.07
CA PRO A 288 -47.92 -4.73 11.50
C PRO A 288 -46.65 -3.93 11.05
N THR A 289 -46.94 -2.88 10.28
CA THR A 289 -46.28 -1.58 10.05
C THR A 289 -44.96 -1.17 10.72
N ALA A 290 -44.06 -0.55 9.94
CA ALA A 290 -43.30 0.64 10.35
C ALA A 290 -43.08 1.58 9.15
N ALA A 291 -43.77 2.73 9.17
CA ALA A 291 -43.57 3.83 8.23
C ALA A 291 -42.25 4.56 8.56
N ARG A 292 -41.37 4.74 7.57
CA ARG A 292 -40.19 5.61 7.68
C ARG A 292 -40.63 7.07 7.62
N GLY A 293 -40.20 7.83 8.62
CA GLY A 293 -40.60 9.22 8.85
C GLY A 293 -39.97 10.22 7.89
N SER A 294 -40.66 11.34 7.74
CA SER A 294 -40.38 12.50 6.89
C SER A 294 -39.10 13.30 7.24
N ASP A 295 -38.31 12.90 8.23
CA ASP A 295 -37.20 13.72 8.75
C ASP A 295 -35.85 13.52 8.00
N GLU A 296 -35.68 12.40 7.29
CA GLU A 296 -34.43 12.09 6.56
C GLU A 296 -34.31 12.96 5.29
N GLY A 297 -35.43 13.28 4.65
CA GLY A 297 -35.48 14.08 3.42
C GLY A 297 -35.18 15.57 3.61
N ASP A 298 -35.34 16.10 4.84
CA ASP A 298 -35.01 17.49 5.16
C ASP A 298 -33.55 17.64 5.64
N ALA A 299 -32.97 16.59 6.25
CA ALA A 299 -31.54 16.53 6.55
C ALA A 299 -30.68 16.55 5.28
N ILE A 300 -31.05 15.78 4.25
CA ILE A 300 -30.35 15.72 2.95
C ILE A 300 -30.41 17.08 2.22
N ARG A 301 -31.56 17.76 2.26
CA ARG A 301 -31.73 19.06 1.59
C ARG A 301 -30.91 20.17 2.24
N ASN A 302 -30.79 20.14 3.57
CA ASN A 302 -30.00 21.11 4.32
C ASN A 302 -28.48 20.91 4.16
N ALA A 303 -28.02 19.67 3.98
CA ALA A 303 -26.62 19.38 3.68
C ALA A 303 -26.21 19.88 2.28
N ALA A 304 -27.06 19.67 1.27
CA ALA A 304 -26.84 20.18 -0.09
C ALA A 304 -26.83 21.72 -0.16
N ALA A 305 -27.67 22.39 0.63
CA ALA A 305 -27.68 23.86 0.69
C ALA A 305 -26.40 24.43 1.31
N ARG A 306 -25.82 23.75 2.32
CA ARG A 306 -24.54 24.17 2.93
C ARG A 306 -23.32 23.92 2.04
N ALA A 307 -23.37 22.91 1.17
CA ALA A 307 -22.32 22.66 0.18
C ALA A 307 -22.32 23.70 -0.97
N SER A 308 -23.45 24.36 -1.22
CA SER A 308 -23.59 25.32 -2.32
C SER A 308 -23.17 26.76 -1.97
N GLU A 309 -22.92 27.08 -0.70
CA GLU A 309 -22.54 28.45 -0.27
C GLU A 309 -21.01 28.68 -0.19
N VAL A 310 -20.17 27.67 -0.48
CA VAL A 310 -18.70 27.76 -0.33
C VAL A 310 -17.93 27.77 -1.66
N THR A 311 -18.56 27.61 -2.82
CA THR A 311 -17.85 27.62 -4.12
C THR A 311 -18.00 28.95 -4.87
N ALA A 312 -17.23 29.94 -4.42
CA ALA A 312 -16.94 31.12 -5.22
C ALA A 312 -15.46 31.52 -5.09
N ASP A 313 -14.56 30.65 -5.57
CA ASP A 313 -13.34 31.08 -6.26
C ASP A 313 -12.73 29.90 -7.04
N GLY A 314 -12.11 30.20 -8.17
CA GLY A 314 -11.90 29.31 -9.31
C GLY A 314 -10.77 28.27 -9.19
N GLY A 315 -10.94 27.19 -9.94
CA GLY A 315 -9.98 26.12 -10.14
C GLY A 315 -10.63 24.97 -10.92
N GLU A 316 -10.60 25.05 -12.25
CA GLU A 316 -11.07 24.01 -13.17
C GLU A 316 -10.31 22.69 -12.95
N GLU A 317 -10.93 21.75 -12.23
CA GLU A 317 -10.72 20.32 -12.44
C GLU A 317 -12.08 19.64 -12.48
N THR A 318 -12.39 19.06 -13.64
CA THR A 318 -13.68 18.46 -13.95
C THR A 318 -13.94 17.22 -13.09
N ALA A 319 -14.91 17.32 -12.19
CA ALA A 319 -15.50 16.19 -11.48
C ALA A 319 -16.36 15.34 -12.44
N ALA A 320 -15.75 14.35 -13.11
CA ALA A 320 -16.46 13.20 -13.71
C ALA A 320 -15.46 12.20 -14.31
N GLU A 321 -14.68 11.51 -13.49
CA GLU A 321 -14.17 10.19 -13.89
C GLU A 321 -14.39 9.23 -12.71
N VAL A 322 -15.45 8.43 -12.80
CA VAL A 322 -15.72 7.33 -11.88
C VAL A 322 -14.66 6.26 -12.18
N VAL A 323 -13.51 6.38 -11.53
CA VAL A 323 -12.40 5.45 -11.70
C VAL A 323 -12.85 4.08 -11.22
N SER A 324 -12.91 3.12 -12.15
CA SER A 324 -13.01 1.69 -11.85
C SER A 324 -12.00 1.33 -10.75
N ASP A 325 -12.48 0.78 -9.63
CA ASP A 325 -11.62 0.37 -8.51
C ASP A 325 -10.79 -0.90 -8.83
N ALA A 326 -10.82 -1.36 -10.09
CA ALA A 326 -10.25 -2.62 -10.56
C ALA A 326 -9.38 -2.44 -11.82
N GLY A 327 -8.39 -1.55 -11.76
CA GLY A 327 -7.29 -1.64 -12.72
C GLY A 327 -6.50 -2.92 -12.47
N GLU A 328 -6.88 -4.03 -13.11
CA GLU A 328 -6.07 -5.24 -13.15
C GLU A 328 -4.76 -4.95 -13.89
N PRO A 329 -3.59 -5.33 -13.35
CA PRO A 329 -2.35 -5.25 -14.09
C PRO A 329 -2.35 -6.31 -15.18
N THR A 330 -2.45 -5.90 -16.46
CA THR A 330 -2.06 -6.75 -17.58
C THR A 330 -0.55 -6.93 -17.55
N ASP A 331 -0.10 -8.16 -17.34
CA ASP A 331 1.32 -8.52 -17.39
C ASP A 331 1.90 -8.15 -18.76
N GLU A 332 2.88 -7.22 -18.78
CA GLU A 332 3.76 -7.00 -19.92
C GLU A 332 4.68 -8.22 -20.05
N ALA A 333 4.32 -9.13 -20.96
CA ALA A 333 5.21 -10.17 -21.45
C ALA A 333 5.56 -9.88 -22.91
N ASP A 334 6.85 -10.00 -23.19
CA ASP A 334 7.53 -9.73 -24.45
C ASP A 334 6.79 -10.19 -25.71
N GLN A 335 6.93 -9.36 -26.74
CA GLN A 335 6.46 -9.55 -28.10
C GLN A 335 6.99 -10.86 -28.69
N ASP A 336 6.08 -11.78 -29.00
CA ASP A 336 6.25 -12.67 -30.14
C ASP A 336 4.97 -12.63 -30.98
N GLU A 337 5.11 -12.18 -32.21
CA GLU A 337 4.03 -12.04 -33.16
C GLU A 337 3.42 -13.39 -33.51
N THR A 338 2.10 -13.55 -33.35
CA THR A 338 1.27 -14.34 -34.28
C THR A 338 -0.24 -14.14 -34.05
N GLY A 339 -0.88 -13.41 -34.98
CA GLY A 339 -2.25 -13.66 -35.48
C GLY A 339 -3.43 -13.68 -34.50
N GLY A 340 -3.90 -12.51 -34.06
CA GLY A 340 -5.11 -12.36 -33.23
C GLY A 340 -6.27 -11.54 -33.84
N GLY A 341 -6.23 -11.21 -35.13
CA GLY A 341 -7.21 -10.28 -35.74
C GLY A 341 -8.60 -10.88 -36.05
N ALA A 342 -8.70 -12.18 -36.29
CA ALA A 342 -9.94 -12.77 -36.84
C ALA A 342 -11.05 -13.02 -35.80
N ALA A 343 -10.70 -13.12 -34.51
CA ALA A 343 -11.67 -13.43 -33.45
C ALA A 343 -12.47 -12.19 -33.01
N ALA A 344 -11.82 -11.02 -32.97
CA ALA A 344 -12.47 -9.76 -32.59
C ALA A 344 -13.48 -9.29 -33.66
N GLU A 345 -13.15 -9.42 -34.94
CA GLU A 345 -14.06 -9.10 -36.05
C GLU A 345 -15.29 -10.03 -36.07
N SER A 346 -15.12 -11.30 -35.70
CA SER A 346 -16.22 -12.26 -35.64
C SER A 346 -17.23 -11.96 -34.52
N VAL A 347 -16.76 -11.47 -33.37
CA VAL A 347 -17.62 -11.08 -32.24
C VAL A 347 -18.37 -9.77 -32.54
N GLN A 348 -17.70 -8.82 -33.20
CA GLN A 348 -18.32 -7.55 -33.58
C GLN A 348 -19.44 -7.75 -34.62
N MET A 349 -19.22 -8.63 -35.60
CA MET A 349 -20.23 -8.97 -36.61
C MET A 349 -21.46 -9.67 -36.01
N LEU A 350 -21.26 -10.57 -35.03
CA LEU A 350 -22.37 -11.23 -34.31
C LEU A 350 -23.18 -10.25 -33.45
N LEU A 351 -22.53 -9.23 -32.89
CA LEU A 351 -23.21 -8.21 -32.10
C LEU A 351 -24.02 -7.25 -32.98
N GLU A 352 -23.49 -6.89 -34.16
CA GLU A 352 -24.22 -6.06 -35.13
C GLU A 352 -25.44 -6.79 -35.70
N GLU A 353 -25.33 -8.08 -36.02
CA GLU A 353 -26.45 -8.91 -36.47
C GLU A 353 -27.55 -9.04 -35.40
N ALA A 354 -27.18 -9.19 -34.12
CA ALA A 354 -28.12 -9.26 -33.01
C ALA A 354 -28.85 -7.92 -32.78
N LEU A 355 -28.18 -6.79 -32.99
CA LEU A 355 -28.77 -5.46 -32.85
C LEU A 355 -29.70 -5.10 -34.01
N GLU A 356 -29.45 -5.63 -35.21
CA GLU A 356 -30.32 -5.43 -36.38
C GLU A 356 -31.60 -6.25 -36.26
N ALA A 357 -31.51 -7.50 -35.79
CA ALA A 357 -32.68 -8.35 -35.52
C ALA A 357 -33.64 -7.73 -34.48
N LEU A 358 -33.11 -7.03 -33.48
CA LEU A 358 -33.93 -6.34 -32.47
C LEU A 358 -34.58 -5.05 -32.99
N ARG A 359 -34.04 -4.44 -34.05
CA ARG A 359 -34.62 -3.23 -34.66
C ARG A 359 -35.75 -3.56 -35.64
N ASP A 360 -35.68 -4.71 -36.30
CA ASP A 360 -36.72 -5.16 -37.21
C ASP A 360 -37.99 -5.59 -36.46
N ASP A 361 -37.87 -6.20 -35.27
CA ASP A 361 -39.01 -6.59 -34.42
C ASP A 361 -39.82 -5.39 -33.86
N ASP A 362 -39.21 -4.21 -33.75
CA ASP A 362 -39.89 -2.98 -33.31
C ASP A 362 -40.66 -2.25 -34.43
N THR A 363 -40.57 -2.72 -35.68
CA THR A 363 -41.24 -2.10 -36.84
C THR A 363 -42.51 -2.81 -37.31
N GLU A 364 -42.86 -3.97 -36.75
CA GLU A 364 -44.11 -4.69 -37.04
C GLU A 364 -45.15 -4.69 -35.89
N ALA A 365 -45.11 -3.71 -34.99
CA ALA A 365 -46.13 -3.51 -33.93
C ALA A 365 -47.12 -2.36 -34.24
#